data_AF-A0A0S8DK08-F1
#
_entry.id   AF-A0A0S8DK08-F1
#
_cell.length_a   1.000
_cell.length_b   1.000
_cell.length_c   1.000
_cell.angle_alpha   90.00
_cell.angle_beta   90.00
_cell.angle_gamma   90.00
#
_symmetry.space_group_name_H-M   'P 1'
#
loop_
_entity.id
_entity.type
_entity.pdbx_description
1 polymer ?
#
loop_
_entity_poly.entity_id
_entity_poly.type
_entity_poly.pdbx_seq_one_letter_code
_entity_poly.pdbx_strand_id
1 'polypeptide(L)' 'MATLSFKVGHVYCHSCVGAVGTFVGKIKGVRSVNVVNNDSAVIEYEPSELEMDEESFKEIVRANIERLGFRIKAH' A
#
# COMPACT_ATOMS: atom_id res chain seq x y z
N MET A 1 4.19 -14.88 -5.35
CA MET A 1 4.50 -13.43 -5.39
C MET A 1 3.37 -12.68 -6.09
N ALA A 2 2.76 -11.73 -5.38
CA ALA A 2 1.73 -10.83 -5.89
C ALA A 2 2.17 -9.38 -5.72
N THR A 3 1.60 -8.49 -6.54
CA THR A 3 1.95 -7.07 -6.54
C THR A 3 0.67 -6.24 -6.51
N LEU A 4 0.58 -5.33 -5.55
CA LEU A 4 -0.54 -4.43 -5.37
C LEU A 4 -0.15 -3.03 -5.80
N SER A 5 -0.79 -2.52 -6.86
CA SER A 5 -0.57 -1.16 -7.34
C SER A 5 -1.80 -0.30 -7.10
N PHE A 6 -1.61 0.87 -6.49
CA PHE A 6 -2.67 1.85 -6.29
C PHE A 6 -2.28 3.18 -6.90
N LYS A 7 -3.24 3.82 -7.58
CA LYS A 7 -3.12 5.23 -7.98
C LYS A 7 -3.46 6.12 -6.79
N VAL A 8 -2.47 6.86 -6.31
CA VAL A 8 -2.63 7.87 -5.26
C VAL A 8 -2.68 9.25 -5.91
N GLY A 9 -3.87 9.86 -5.91
CA GLY A 9 -4.04 11.21 -6.45
C GLY A 9 -3.30 12.22 -5.58
N HIS A 10 -2.17 12.74 -6.07
CA HIS A 10 -1.26 13.68 -5.39
C HIS A 10 -0.69 13.15 -4.06
N VAL A 11 0.57 12.73 -4.07
CA VAL A 11 1.34 12.53 -2.84
C VAL A 11 1.56 13.88 -2.15
N TYR A 12 0.83 14.12 -1.04
CA TYR A 12 0.92 15.36 -0.27
C TYR A 12 2.24 15.51 0.51
N CYS A 13 2.95 14.42 0.81
CA CYS A 13 4.27 14.48 1.46
C CYS A 13 4.99 13.12 1.41
N HIS A 14 6.32 13.13 1.23
CA HIS A 14 7.19 11.95 1.39
C HIS A 14 6.97 11.23 2.75
N SER A 15 6.56 11.98 3.78
CA SER A 15 6.26 11.44 5.12
C SER A 15 5.04 10.51 5.14
N CYS A 16 4.04 10.71 4.29
CA CYS A 16 2.84 9.87 4.24
C CYS A 16 3.14 8.50 3.58
N VAL A 17 3.99 8.50 2.56
CA VAL A 17 4.46 7.27 1.88
C VAL A 17 5.25 6.39 2.84
N GLY A 18 6.17 7.00 3.61
CA GLY A 18 6.98 6.27 4.59
C GLY A 18 6.13 5.59 5.67
N ALA A 19 5.03 6.22 6.09
CA ALA A 19 4.10 5.66 7.07
C ALA A 19 3.39 4.40 6.54
N VAL A 20 2.90 4.42 5.29
CA VAL A 20 2.33 3.22 4.63
C VAL A 20 3.38 2.13 4.52
N GLY A 21 4.56 2.45 3.97
CA GLY A 21 5.63 1.48 3.79
C GLY A 21 6.08 0.84 5.11
N THR A 22 6.09 1.60 6.21
CA THR A 22 6.44 1.08 7.53
C THR A 22 5.35 0.19 8.12
N PHE A 23 4.06 0.54 7.94
CA PHE A 23 2.96 -0.28 8.46
C PHE A 23 2.78 -1.55 7.62
N VAL A 24 2.74 -1.39 6.30
CA VAL A 24 2.60 -2.50 5.35
C VAL A 24 3.84 -3.39 5.37
N GLY A 25 5.05 -2.82 5.45
CA GLY A 25 6.29 -3.59 5.62
C GLY A 25 6.40 -4.34 6.95
N LYS A 26 5.59 -4.02 7.96
CA LYS A 26 5.45 -4.83 9.18
C LYS A 26 4.51 -6.02 9.03
N ILE A 27 3.69 -6.04 7.98
CA ILE A 27 2.79 -7.16 7.71
C ILE A 27 3.64 -8.32 7.20
N LYS A 28 3.48 -9.48 7.84
CA LYS A 28 4.16 -10.71 7.45
C LYS A 28 3.74 -11.10 6.03
N GLY A 29 4.72 -11.45 5.20
CA GLY A 29 4.52 -11.72 3.77
C GLY A 29 4.74 -10.51 2.87
N VAL A 30 4.88 -9.29 3.39
CA VAL A 30 5.28 -8.14 2.55
C VAL A 30 6.79 -8.19 2.29
N ARG A 31 7.17 -8.13 1.01
CA ARG A 31 8.57 -8.12 0.58
C ARG A 31 9.13 -6.72 0.43
N SER A 32 8.37 -5.82 -0.19
CA SER A 32 8.85 -4.45 -0.48
C SER A 32 7.71 -3.50 -0.80
N VAL A 33 7.95 -2.22 -0.56
CA VAL A 33 7.00 -1.13 -0.87
C VAL A 33 7.76 -0.06 -1.62
N ASN A 34 7.34 0.20 -2.86
CA ASN A 34 7.91 1.20 -3.75
C ASN A 34 6.86 2.23 -4.13
N VAL A 35 7.27 3.50 -4.28
CA VAL A 35 6.41 4.53 -4.84
C VAL A 35 7.00 5.02 -6.15
N VAL A 36 6.20 4.92 -7.19
CA VAL A 36 6.51 5.29 -8.56
C VAL A 36 5.94 6.68 -8.81
N ASN A 37 6.81 7.61 -9.22
CA ASN A 37 6.46 8.96 -9.69
C ASN A 37 5.62 9.84 -8.74
N ASN A 38 5.58 9.53 -7.44
CA ASN A 38 4.76 10.24 -6.45
C ASN A 38 3.25 10.31 -6.81
N ASP A 39 2.76 9.39 -7.64
CA ASP A 39 1.35 9.26 -8.02
C ASP A 39 0.86 7.80 -7.99
N SER A 40 1.78 6.85 -7.87
CA SER A 40 1.48 5.43 -7.88
C SER A 40 2.28 4.71 -6.80
N ALA A 41 1.62 3.94 -5.94
CA ALA A 41 2.29 3.11 -4.93
C ALA A 41 2.19 1.64 -5.33
N VAL A 42 3.30 0.92 -5.25
CA VAL A 42 3.46 -0.50 -5.62
C VAL A 42 3.97 -1.27 -4.41
N ILE A 43 3.23 -2.29 -3.99
CA ILE A 43 3.55 -3.13 -2.83
C ILE A 43 3.73 -4.56 -3.33
N GLU A 44 4.88 -5.15 -3.05
CA GLU A 44 5.18 -6.55 -3.34
C GLU A 44 4.97 -7.38 -2.08
N TYR A 45 4.15 -8.42 -2.18
CA TYR A 45 3.81 -9.30 -1.06
C TYR A 45 3.61 -10.74 -1.53
N GLU A 46 3.68 -11.68 -0.59
CA GLU A 46 3.51 -13.09 -0.82
C GLU A 46 2.21 -13.56 -0.16
N PRO A 47 1.12 -13.80 -0.93
CA PRO A 47 -0.15 -14.25 -0.36
C PRO A 47 -0.05 -15.55 0.42
N SER A 48 0.94 -16.39 0.13
CA SER A 48 1.21 -17.63 0.87
C SER A 48 1.78 -17.41 2.28
N GLU A 49 2.39 -16.24 2.53
CA GLU A 49 2.98 -15.88 3.82
C GLU A 49 2.15 -14.85 4.60
N LEU A 50 1.07 -14.34 3.99
CA LEU A 50 0.13 -13.47 4.68
C LEU A 50 -0.57 -14.27 5.80
N GLU A 51 -0.62 -13.68 7.00
CA GLU A 51 -1.39 -14.23 8.12
C GLU A 51 -2.91 -14.01 7.98
N MET A 52 -3.32 -13.29 6.94
CA MET A 52 -4.69 -12.93 6.63
C MET A 52 -4.99 -13.17 5.16
N ASP A 53 -6.27 -13.21 4.81
CA ASP A 53 -6.70 -13.25 3.42
C ASP A 53 -6.25 -12.01 2.63
N GLU A 54 -6.12 -12.21 1.32
CA GLU A 54 -5.66 -11.17 0.41
C GLU A 54 -6.61 -9.96 0.39
N GLU A 55 -7.92 -10.17 0.56
CA GLU A 55 -8.91 -9.10 0.63
C GLU A 55 -8.71 -8.21 1.86
N SER A 56 -8.57 -8.81 3.04
CA SER A 56 -8.28 -8.08 4.29
C SER A 56 -6.97 -7.30 4.19
N PHE A 57 -5.94 -7.90 3.59
CA PHE A 57 -4.69 -7.20 3.32
C PHE A 57 -4.90 -5.98 2.42
N LYS A 58 -5.57 -6.17 1.28
CA LYS A 58 -5.92 -5.09 0.34
C LYS A 58 -6.71 -3.98 1.01
N GLU A 59 -7.68 -4.34 1.86
CA GLU A 59 -8.53 -3.39 2.57
C GLU A 59 -7.76 -2.60 3.64
N ILE A 60 -6.90 -3.25 4.42
CA ILE A 60 -6.03 -2.56 5.39
C ILE A 60 -5.10 -1.58 4.69
N VAL A 61 -4.46 -2.02 3.60
CA VAL A 61 -3.56 -1.16 2.81
C VAL A 61 -4.34 0.03 2.25
N ARG A 62 -5.49 -0.23 1.63
CA ARG A 62 -6.38 0.80 1.07
C ARG A 62 -6.85 1.78 2.15
N ALA A 63 -7.34 1.29 3.29
CA ALA A 63 -7.83 2.11 4.39
C ALA A 63 -6.71 3.00 4.97
N ASN A 64 -5.48 2.49 5.07
CA ASN A 64 -4.34 3.30 5.50
C ASN A 64 -4.01 4.40 4.49
N ILE A 65 -4.05 4.08 3.19
CA ILE A 65 -3.87 5.06 2.11
C ILE A 65 -4.99 6.13 2.20
N GLU A 66 -6.27 5.75 2.33
CA GLU A 66 -7.36 6.72 2.47
C GLU A 66 -7.22 7.60 3.74
N ARG A 67 -6.82 7.01 4.89
CA ARG A 67 -6.62 7.74 6.16
C ARG A 67 -5.49 8.76 6.11
N LEU A 68 -4.48 8.53 5.26
CA LEU A 68 -3.37 9.47 5.06
C LEU A 68 -3.73 10.64 4.13
N GLY A 69 -5.00 10.74 3.71
CA GLY A 69 -5.51 11.82 2.87
C GLY A 69 -5.31 11.57 1.37
N PHE A 70 -4.88 10.38 0.98
CA PHE A 70 -4.83 10.02 -0.44
C PHE A 70 -6.25 9.82 -0.95
N ARG A 71 -6.73 10.72 -1.82
CA ARG A 71 -7.97 10.49 -2.57
C ARG A 71 -7.71 9.36 -3.55
N ILE A 72 -8.15 8.15 -3.21
CA ILE A 72 -8.24 7.04 -4.16
C ILE A 72 -9.35 7.41 -5.14
N LYS A 73 -8.98 7.85 -6.34
CA LYS A 73 -9.95 7.99 -7.43
C LYS A 73 -10.24 6.60 -7.97
N ALA A 74 -11.33 5.99 -7.49
CA ALA A 74 -12.02 4.96 -8.26
C ALA A 74 -12.58 5.64 -9.51
N HIS A 75 -12.10 5.25 -10.69
CA HIS A 75 -12.75 5.56 -11.96
C HIS A 75 -13.48 4.30 -12.42
#